data_AF-A0A2H0VVX4-F1
#
_entry.id   AF-A0A2H0VVX4-F1
#
_cell.length_a   1.000
_cell.length_b   1.000
_cell.length_c   1.000
_cell.angle_alpha   90.00
_cell.angle_beta   90.00
_cell.angle_gamma   90.00
#
_symmetry.space_group_name_H-M   'P 1'
#
loop_
_entity.id
_entity.type
_entity.pdbx_description
1 polymer ?
#
loop_
_entity_poly.entity_id
_entity_poly.type
_entity_poly.pdbx_seq_one_letter_code
_entity_poly.pdbx_strand_id
1 'polypeptide(L)'
;MRLFATRFSTILPGLLILLAASRGEGMNTLKTNQIKEKEENMPVARNEIPTQDRWNVEALYLNPDSWKEDLLKAKGNAEGPKWPNLSEFKGKLHDPKSVANLFESYLELQRTLEKLHVYAHLRLDEDLGNDVFKSDFGLISTLIHEFSLETSWIEPEFLSLDEDKFQKLIADSALTPYRFYLEKVGRMRPHTLSPEQEELMALSGKALDTSYRAFGSLNNADLTFKPAVDSKGQEHP
;
A
#
# COMPACT_ATOMS: atom_id res chain seq x y z
N MET A 1 30.08 -48.98 4.59
CA MET A 1 29.25 -49.09 3.37
C MET A 1 30.18 -48.93 2.18
N ARG A 2 30.20 -49.91 1.27
CA ARG A 2 31.31 -50.21 0.35
C ARG A 2 31.50 -49.12 -0.72
N LEU A 3 32.76 -48.68 -0.87
CA LEU A 3 33.31 -48.02 -2.05
C LEU A 3 33.26 -48.97 -3.25
N PHE A 4 32.82 -48.48 -4.41
CA PHE A 4 33.09 -49.11 -5.71
C PHE A 4 33.66 -48.07 -6.67
N ALA A 5 34.89 -48.34 -7.08
CA ALA A 5 35.62 -47.65 -8.13
C ALA A 5 35.28 -48.24 -9.51
N THR A 6 35.82 -47.57 -10.53
CA THR A 6 36.13 -48.01 -11.91
C THR A 6 35.03 -47.84 -12.97
N ARG A 7 35.33 -46.97 -13.96
CA ARG A 7 35.75 -47.42 -15.29
C ARG A 7 36.62 -46.35 -15.98
N PHE A 8 37.85 -46.76 -16.28
CA PHE A 8 38.79 -46.12 -17.19
C PHE A 8 38.34 -46.30 -18.64
N SER A 9 38.59 -45.30 -19.49
CA SER A 9 38.77 -45.48 -20.93
C SER A 9 39.98 -44.67 -21.38
N THR A 10 40.95 -45.37 -21.94
CA THR A 10 42.25 -44.95 -22.50
C THR A 10 42.10 -44.78 -24.03
N ILE A 11 42.71 -43.81 -24.74
CA ILE A 11 44.01 -43.82 -25.48
C ILE A 11 43.92 -42.63 -26.48
N LEU A 12 44.68 -41.52 -26.38
CA LEU A 12 46.03 -41.19 -26.97
C LEU A 12 45.92 -40.24 -28.22
N PRO A 13 47.00 -39.59 -28.73
CA PRO A 13 47.18 -38.13 -28.78
C PRO A 13 47.42 -37.56 -30.21
N GLY A 14 47.39 -36.23 -30.39
CA GLY A 14 47.68 -35.65 -31.70
C GLY A 14 47.91 -34.13 -31.73
N LEU A 15 49.17 -33.74 -31.60
CA LEU A 15 49.94 -32.69 -32.30
C LEU A 15 49.47 -31.20 -32.35
N LEU A 16 50.39 -30.34 -31.88
CA LEU A 16 50.49 -28.88 -32.07
C LEU A 16 50.44 -28.43 -33.55
N ILE A 17 50.02 -27.17 -33.78
CA ILE A 17 50.81 -26.12 -34.48
C ILE A 17 50.34 -24.71 -34.05
N LEU A 18 51.33 -23.84 -33.85
CA LEU A 18 51.34 -22.43 -33.45
C LEU A 18 51.02 -21.49 -34.65
N LEU A 19 50.32 -20.36 -34.48
CA LEU A 19 50.82 -18.99 -34.80
C LEU A 19 49.77 -17.85 -34.65
N ALA A 20 50.23 -16.79 -33.98
CA ALA A 20 50.07 -15.35 -34.30
C ALA A 20 48.73 -14.58 -34.11
N ALA A 21 48.83 -13.64 -33.15
CA ALA A 21 48.62 -12.19 -33.31
C ALA A 21 47.24 -11.54 -33.02
N SER A 22 47.29 -10.67 -31.99
CA SER A 22 46.83 -9.27 -32.00
C SER A 22 45.32 -8.94 -31.85
N ARG A 23 44.98 -8.55 -30.60
CA ARG A 23 44.39 -7.24 -30.20
C ARG A 23 43.03 -6.84 -30.80
N GLY A 24 42.00 -6.80 -29.95
CA GLY A 24 40.75 -6.11 -30.20
C GLY A 24 39.75 -6.32 -29.05
N GLU A 25 39.22 -5.22 -28.52
CA GLU A 25 38.35 -5.09 -27.35
C GLU A 25 37.06 -5.93 -27.43
N GLY A 26 36.54 -6.36 -26.27
CA GLY A 26 35.24 -7.00 -26.19
C GLY A 26 34.75 -7.10 -24.76
N MET A 27 33.70 -6.35 -24.47
CA MET A 27 32.87 -6.34 -23.27
C MET A 27 32.89 -7.64 -22.46
N ASN A 28 33.04 -7.53 -21.15
CA ASN A 28 32.73 -8.59 -20.18
C ASN A 28 31.25 -8.99 -20.32
N THR A 29 30.98 -9.88 -21.27
CA THR A 29 29.77 -10.69 -21.30
C THR A 29 29.98 -11.76 -20.24
N LEU A 30 29.40 -11.52 -19.05
CA LEU A 30 29.19 -12.58 -18.08
C LEU A 30 28.48 -13.71 -18.84
N LYS A 31 29.19 -14.83 -19.04
CA LYS A 31 28.65 -16.00 -19.72
C LYS A 31 27.38 -16.41 -18.98
N THR A 32 26.25 -16.41 -19.69
CA THR A 32 24.90 -16.83 -19.29
C THR A 32 24.84 -18.16 -18.52
N ASN A 33 25.91 -18.96 -18.54
CA ASN A 33 26.01 -20.22 -17.83
C ASN A 33 26.22 -20.11 -16.32
N GLN A 34 26.58 -18.95 -15.74
CA GLN A 34 26.64 -18.79 -14.27
C GLN A 34 25.29 -18.39 -13.63
N ILE A 35 24.26 -18.11 -14.43
CA ILE A 35 22.90 -17.78 -13.92
C ILE A 35 22.08 -19.07 -13.65
N LYS A 36 22.47 -20.21 -14.25
CA LYS A 36 21.70 -21.46 -14.18
C LYS A 36 21.76 -22.21 -12.85
N GLU A 37 22.72 -21.92 -11.97
CA GLU A 37 22.82 -22.61 -10.67
C GLU A 37 21.88 -22.03 -9.59
N LYS A 38 21.15 -20.94 -9.87
CA LYS A 38 20.26 -20.28 -8.90
C LYS A 38 18.76 -20.44 -9.21
N GLU A 39 18.38 -21.35 -10.11
CA GLU A 39 16.97 -21.61 -10.46
C GLU A 39 16.30 -22.67 -9.56
N GLU A 40 17.04 -23.43 -8.75
CA GLU A 40 16.48 -24.50 -7.89
C GLU A 40 15.57 -24.01 -6.74
N ASN A 41 15.41 -22.69 -6.55
CA ASN A 41 14.67 -22.12 -5.42
C ASN A 41 13.78 -20.92 -5.82
N MET A 42 13.41 -20.78 -7.10
CA MET A 42 12.40 -19.78 -7.46
C MET A 42 11.01 -20.22 -6.96
N PRO A 43 10.25 -19.33 -6.30
CA PRO A 43 8.90 -19.65 -5.89
C PRO A 43 8.05 -19.99 -7.12
N VAL A 44 7.22 -21.03 -6.97
CA VAL A 44 6.27 -21.49 -7.99
C VAL A 44 5.35 -20.34 -8.40
N ALA A 45 5.06 -20.22 -9.70
CA ALA A 45 4.20 -19.15 -10.21
C ALA A 45 2.79 -19.23 -9.59
N ARG A 46 2.16 -18.08 -9.32
CA ARG A 46 0.87 -18.03 -8.60
C ARG A 46 -0.22 -18.85 -9.29
N ASN A 47 -0.22 -18.90 -10.62
CA ASN A 47 -1.18 -19.67 -11.42
C ASN A 47 -1.01 -21.20 -11.28
N GLU A 48 0.14 -21.70 -10.82
CA GLU A 48 0.45 -23.13 -10.67
C GLU A 48 0.09 -23.68 -9.26
N ILE A 49 -0.22 -22.81 -8.30
CA ILE A 49 -0.60 -23.22 -6.93
C ILE A 49 -1.99 -23.89 -6.93
N PRO A 50 -2.22 -25.06 -6.31
CA PRO A 50 -3.56 -25.66 -6.24
C PRO A 50 -4.59 -24.72 -5.60
N THR A 51 -5.83 -24.67 -6.11
CA THR A 51 -6.88 -23.76 -5.60
C THR A 51 -7.18 -23.97 -4.11
N GLN A 52 -7.06 -25.21 -3.61
CA GLN A 52 -7.24 -25.56 -2.19
C GLN A 52 -6.21 -24.90 -1.26
N ASP A 53 -5.06 -24.50 -1.79
CA ASP A 53 -3.99 -23.84 -1.06
C ASP A 53 -4.04 -22.31 -1.23
N ARG A 54 -5.09 -21.79 -1.89
CA ARG A 54 -5.34 -20.35 -2.10
C ARG A 54 -6.46 -19.88 -1.17
N TRP A 55 -6.38 -18.62 -0.74
CA TRP A 55 -7.56 -17.95 -0.21
C TRP A 55 -8.63 -17.80 -1.30
N ASN A 56 -9.88 -17.61 -0.90
CA ASN A 56 -11.00 -17.39 -1.82
C ASN A 56 -11.31 -15.89 -1.91
N VAL A 57 -10.66 -15.18 -2.84
CA VAL A 57 -10.92 -13.74 -3.08
C VAL A 57 -12.25 -13.56 -3.82
N GLU A 58 -12.68 -14.60 -4.54
CA GLU A 58 -13.93 -14.63 -5.31
C GLU A 58 -15.17 -14.50 -4.42
N ALA A 59 -15.04 -14.75 -3.11
CA ALA A 59 -16.07 -14.49 -2.11
C ALA A 59 -16.43 -13.00 -1.97
N LEU A 60 -15.51 -12.07 -2.32
CA LEU A 60 -15.77 -10.63 -2.32
C LEU A 60 -16.36 -10.18 -3.66
N TYR A 61 -15.73 -10.57 -4.76
CA TYR A 61 -16.13 -10.29 -6.13
C TYR A 61 -15.89 -11.51 -6.99
N LEU A 62 -16.95 -12.02 -7.63
CA LEU A 62 -16.91 -13.26 -8.40
C LEU A 62 -15.89 -13.20 -9.55
N ASN A 63 -15.72 -12.01 -10.13
CA ASN A 63 -14.79 -11.78 -11.22
C ASN A 63 -14.31 -10.30 -11.24
N PRO A 64 -13.21 -10.00 -11.96
CA PRO A 64 -12.69 -8.64 -12.07
C PRO A 64 -13.69 -7.63 -12.66
N ASP A 65 -14.60 -8.07 -13.52
CA ASP A 65 -15.59 -7.17 -14.15
C ASP A 65 -16.62 -6.67 -13.13
N SER A 66 -17.08 -7.55 -12.23
CA SER A 66 -17.98 -7.17 -11.13
C SER A 66 -17.32 -6.17 -10.17
N TRP A 67 -16.01 -6.28 -9.96
CA TRP A 67 -15.24 -5.29 -9.18
C TRP A 67 -15.15 -3.95 -9.92
N LYS A 68 -14.88 -3.96 -11.24
CA LYS A 68 -14.84 -2.74 -12.05
C LYS A 68 -16.17 -2.02 -12.13
N GLU A 69 -17.29 -2.75 -12.22
CA GLU A 69 -18.63 -2.17 -12.21
C GLU A 69 -18.90 -1.43 -10.89
N ASP A 70 -18.59 -2.04 -9.75
CA ASP A 70 -18.77 -1.39 -8.45
C ASP A 70 -17.80 -0.23 -8.24
N LEU A 71 -16.56 -0.34 -8.74
CA LEU A 71 -15.61 0.78 -8.74
C LEU A 71 -16.16 1.97 -9.53
N LEU A 72 -16.75 1.73 -10.71
CA LEU A 72 -17.36 2.77 -11.53
C LEU A 72 -18.55 3.44 -10.83
N LYS A 73 -19.40 2.66 -10.14
CA LYS A 73 -20.51 3.20 -9.33
C LYS A 73 -19.99 4.03 -8.16
N ALA A 74 -18.98 3.53 -7.45
CA ALA A 74 -18.39 4.19 -6.29
C ALA A 74 -17.58 5.45 -6.65
N LYS A 75 -17.09 5.55 -7.91
CA LYS A 75 -16.29 6.68 -8.39
C LYS A 75 -17.02 8.01 -8.27
N GLY A 76 -18.35 8.02 -8.28
CA GLY A 76 -19.15 9.23 -8.15
C GLY A 76 -19.11 10.12 -9.40
N ASN A 77 -19.46 11.39 -9.23
CA ASN A 77 -19.57 12.35 -10.32
C ASN A 77 -18.20 12.81 -10.84
N ALA A 78 -18.14 13.13 -12.15
CA ALA A 78 -16.96 13.72 -12.78
C ALA A 78 -16.93 15.26 -12.68
N GLU A 79 -18.09 15.89 -12.51
CA GLU A 79 -18.25 17.35 -12.45
C GLU A 79 -18.91 17.74 -11.10
N GLY A 80 -18.30 18.68 -10.38
CA GLY A 80 -18.75 19.10 -9.04
C GLY A 80 -18.22 18.20 -7.91
N PRO A 81 -18.88 18.16 -6.74
CA PRO A 81 -18.52 17.23 -5.67
C PRO A 81 -18.72 15.80 -6.15
N LYS A 82 -17.76 14.93 -5.86
CA LYS A 82 -17.71 13.55 -6.35
C LYS A 82 -18.84 12.73 -5.71
N TRP A 83 -19.19 13.04 -4.47
CA TRP A 83 -20.33 12.46 -3.74
C TRP A 83 -21.28 13.58 -3.26
N PRO A 84 -22.19 14.07 -4.13
CA PRO A 84 -23.08 15.17 -3.80
C PRO A 84 -23.96 14.91 -2.58
N ASN A 85 -24.39 13.66 -2.41
CA ASN A 85 -25.17 13.16 -1.28
C ASN A 85 -24.44 13.28 0.06
N LEU A 86 -23.12 13.46 0.08
CA LEU A 86 -22.39 13.79 1.31
C LEU A 86 -22.22 15.30 1.45
N SER A 87 -21.85 15.97 0.35
CA SER A 87 -21.60 17.41 0.34
C SER A 87 -22.81 18.26 0.74
N GLU A 88 -24.03 17.77 0.50
CA GLU A 88 -25.27 18.48 0.83
C GLU A 88 -25.52 18.65 2.34
N PHE A 89 -24.83 17.88 3.18
CA PHE A 89 -24.92 17.95 4.63
C PHE A 89 -23.97 18.97 5.26
N LYS A 90 -23.08 19.56 4.46
CA LYS A 90 -22.13 20.57 4.93
C LYS A 90 -22.88 21.80 5.46
N GLY A 91 -22.52 22.25 6.66
CA GLY A 91 -23.20 23.31 7.41
C GLY A 91 -24.47 22.88 8.14
N LYS A 92 -24.86 21.60 8.08
CA LYS A 92 -26.10 21.08 8.66
C LYS A 92 -25.86 20.13 9.84
N LEU A 93 -24.62 19.98 10.33
CA LEU A 93 -24.30 19.01 11.39
C LEU A 93 -24.77 19.42 12.80
N HIS A 94 -25.56 20.50 12.90
CA HIS A 94 -26.24 20.90 14.13
C HIS A 94 -27.59 20.18 14.34
N ASP A 95 -28.14 19.57 13.29
CA ASP A 95 -29.41 18.85 13.33
C ASP A 95 -29.19 17.32 13.43
N PRO A 96 -29.68 16.64 14.48
CA PRO A 96 -29.47 15.20 14.66
C PRO A 96 -29.93 14.35 13.48
N LYS A 97 -31.02 14.72 12.81
CA LYS A 97 -31.55 13.98 11.66
C LYS A 97 -30.61 14.08 10.46
N SER A 98 -30.10 15.28 10.18
CA SER A 98 -29.10 15.51 9.14
C SER A 98 -27.82 14.71 9.41
N VAL A 99 -27.37 14.65 10.66
CA VAL A 99 -26.21 13.85 11.07
C VAL A 99 -26.44 12.36 10.86
N ALA A 100 -27.62 11.84 11.23
CA ALA A 100 -27.94 10.43 11.04
C ALA A 100 -27.94 10.05 9.55
N ASN A 101 -28.58 10.86 8.71
CA ASN A 101 -28.62 10.64 7.25
C ASN A 101 -27.23 10.73 6.60
N LEU A 102 -26.39 11.65 7.06
CA LEU A 102 -25.00 11.74 6.63
C LEU A 102 -24.26 10.45 6.96
N PHE A 103 -24.33 9.96 8.20
CA PHE A 103 -23.59 8.76 8.61
C PHE A 103 -24.08 7.50 7.88
N GLU A 104 -25.38 7.38 7.60
CA GLU A 104 -25.88 6.28 6.76
C GLU A 104 -25.22 6.29 5.39
N SER A 105 -25.25 7.43 4.69
CA SER A 105 -24.66 7.60 3.36
C SER A 105 -23.13 7.42 3.37
N TYR A 106 -22.47 7.99 4.39
CA TYR A 106 -21.03 7.94 4.56
C TYR A 106 -20.56 6.49 4.81
N LEU A 107 -21.22 5.77 5.72
CA LEU A 107 -20.84 4.39 6.05
C LEU A 107 -21.16 3.41 4.93
N GLU A 108 -22.26 3.60 4.19
CA GLU A 108 -22.58 2.78 3.02
C GLU A 108 -21.48 2.88 1.95
N LEU A 109 -21.08 4.11 1.63
CA LEU A 109 -20.01 4.36 0.67
C LEU A 109 -18.65 3.87 1.19
N GLN A 110 -18.31 4.18 2.45
CA GLN A 110 -17.05 3.73 3.06
C GLN A 110 -16.94 2.20 3.02
N ARG A 111 -18.00 1.46 3.37
CA ARG A 111 -18.00 -0.02 3.30
C ARG A 111 -17.79 -0.52 1.88
N THR A 112 -18.36 0.16 0.89
CA THR A 112 -18.17 -0.18 -0.52
C THR A 112 -16.72 0.03 -0.96
N LEU A 113 -16.13 1.18 -0.61
CA LEU A 113 -14.73 1.48 -0.88
C LEU A 113 -13.78 0.51 -0.18
N GLU A 114 -14.07 0.15 1.07
CA GLU A 114 -13.27 -0.80 1.84
C GLU A 114 -13.34 -2.21 1.24
N LYS A 115 -14.52 -2.66 0.80
CA LYS A 115 -14.69 -3.93 0.07
C LYS A 115 -13.88 -3.94 -1.24
N LEU A 116 -13.96 -2.87 -2.04
CA LEU A 116 -13.20 -2.71 -3.27
C LEU A 116 -11.69 -2.74 -3.00
N HIS A 117 -11.25 -2.08 -1.94
CA HIS A 117 -9.84 -2.02 -1.54
C HIS A 117 -9.32 -3.37 -1.09
N VAL A 118 -10.02 -4.07 -0.20
CA VAL A 118 -9.61 -5.39 0.28
C VAL A 118 -9.49 -6.37 -0.89
N TYR A 119 -10.42 -6.35 -1.85
CA TYR A 119 -10.30 -7.18 -3.04
C TYR A 119 -9.02 -6.89 -3.84
N ALA A 120 -8.77 -5.62 -4.19
CA ALA A 120 -7.61 -5.24 -5.00
C ALA A 120 -6.28 -5.47 -4.26
N HIS A 121 -6.25 -5.19 -2.96
CA HIS A 121 -5.09 -5.44 -2.09
C HIS A 121 -4.77 -6.94 -2.03
N LEU A 122 -5.76 -7.78 -1.77
CA LEU A 122 -5.57 -9.23 -1.74
C LEU A 122 -5.09 -9.76 -3.09
N ARG A 123 -5.67 -9.29 -4.21
CA ARG A 123 -5.20 -9.67 -5.56
C ARG A 123 -3.75 -9.27 -5.80
N LEU A 124 -3.36 -8.06 -5.39
CA LEU A 124 -1.97 -7.59 -5.50
C LEU A 124 -1.01 -8.47 -4.68
N ASP A 125 -1.38 -8.87 -3.47
CA ASP A 125 -0.59 -9.77 -2.63
C ASP A 125 -0.43 -11.19 -3.22
N GLU A 126 -1.32 -11.61 -4.13
CA GLU A 126 -1.18 -12.89 -4.83
C GLU A 126 0.02 -12.91 -5.78
N ASP A 127 0.29 -11.78 -6.42
CA ASP A 127 1.37 -11.60 -7.39
C ASP A 127 1.74 -10.11 -7.54
N LEU A 128 2.74 -9.69 -6.76
CA LEU A 128 3.29 -8.33 -6.82
C LEU A 128 3.93 -8.01 -8.18
N GLY A 129 4.19 -8.99 -9.04
CA GLY A 129 4.69 -8.81 -10.39
C GLY A 129 3.60 -8.39 -11.39
N ASN A 130 2.33 -8.61 -11.08
CA ASN A 130 1.21 -8.42 -12.00
C ASN A 130 0.80 -6.94 -12.13
N ASP A 131 0.98 -6.38 -13.32
CA ASP A 131 0.69 -4.97 -13.58
C ASP A 131 -0.81 -4.63 -13.53
N VAL A 132 -1.70 -5.58 -13.82
CA VAL A 132 -3.15 -5.38 -13.70
C VAL A 132 -3.52 -5.18 -12.24
N PHE A 133 -3.00 -6.03 -11.34
CA PHE A 133 -3.28 -5.90 -9.90
C PHE A 133 -2.71 -4.62 -9.30
N LYS A 134 -1.51 -4.21 -9.72
CA LYS A 134 -0.94 -2.91 -9.33
C LYS A 134 -1.81 -1.74 -9.78
N SER A 135 -2.28 -1.79 -11.03
CA SER A 135 -3.16 -0.75 -11.59
C SER A 135 -4.49 -0.69 -10.83
N ASP A 136 -5.14 -1.83 -10.61
CA ASP A 136 -6.42 -1.92 -9.90
C ASP A 136 -6.29 -1.41 -8.46
N PHE A 137 -5.22 -1.79 -7.76
CA PHE A 137 -4.91 -1.28 -6.42
C PHE A 137 -4.66 0.24 -6.41
N GLY A 138 -3.94 0.76 -7.42
CA GLY A 138 -3.69 2.19 -7.58
C GLY A 138 -4.97 2.99 -7.81
N LEU A 139 -5.92 2.46 -8.59
CA LEU A 139 -7.21 3.09 -8.86
C LEU A 139 -8.05 3.24 -7.59
N ILE A 140 -8.21 2.16 -6.81
CA ILE A 140 -8.99 2.22 -5.56
C ILE A 140 -8.29 3.06 -4.48
N SER A 141 -6.96 3.02 -4.41
CA SER A 141 -6.18 3.86 -3.49
C SER A 141 -6.40 5.35 -3.77
N THR A 142 -6.39 5.72 -5.05
CA THR A 142 -6.70 7.10 -5.49
C THR A 142 -8.11 7.49 -5.08
N LEU A 143 -9.09 6.61 -5.31
CA LEU A 143 -10.49 6.88 -4.97
C LEU A 143 -10.72 7.04 -3.46
N ILE A 144 -10.06 6.24 -2.61
CA ILE A 144 -10.11 6.37 -1.15
C ILE A 144 -9.49 7.69 -0.70
N HIS A 145 -8.40 8.11 -1.33
CA HIS A 145 -7.78 9.40 -1.03
C HIS A 145 -8.71 10.58 -1.38
N GLU A 146 -9.35 10.54 -2.56
CA GLU A 146 -10.36 11.53 -2.96
C GLU A 146 -11.55 11.55 -1.97
N PHE A 147 -12.02 10.38 -1.53
CA PHE A 147 -13.08 10.26 -0.53
C PHE A 147 -12.69 10.89 0.81
N SER A 148 -11.49 10.62 1.28
CA SER A 148 -10.95 11.19 2.51
C SER A 148 -10.84 12.71 2.42
N LEU A 149 -10.41 13.24 1.26
CA LEU A 149 -10.33 14.67 1.01
C LEU A 149 -11.72 15.32 1.02
N GLU A 150 -12.69 14.75 0.32
CA GLU A 150 -14.04 15.33 0.20
C GLU A 150 -14.84 15.25 1.49
N THR A 151 -14.53 14.30 2.38
CA THR A 151 -15.20 14.13 3.68
C THR A 151 -14.43 14.73 4.86
N SER A 152 -13.25 15.31 4.61
CA SER A 152 -12.39 15.91 5.65
C SER A 152 -13.01 17.06 6.45
N TRP A 153 -14.10 17.66 5.96
CA TRP A 153 -14.82 18.74 6.64
C TRP A 153 -15.72 18.26 7.77
N ILE A 154 -16.06 16.96 7.83
CA ILE A 154 -17.06 16.42 8.77
C ILE A 154 -16.61 16.61 10.23
N GLU A 155 -15.40 16.16 10.57
CA GLU A 155 -14.88 16.28 11.95
C GLU A 155 -14.67 17.74 12.38
N PRO A 156 -14.02 18.62 11.57
CA PRO A 156 -13.90 20.04 11.89
C PRO A 156 -15.25 20.72 12.11
N GLU A 157 -16.28 20.38 11.34
CA GLU A 157 -17.60 20.96 11.50
C GLU A 157 -18.21 20.57 12.86
N PHE A 158 -18.08 19.31 13.29
CA PHE A 158 -18.48 18.91 14.65
C PHE A 158 -17.72 19.64 15.75
N LEU A 159 -16.39 19.77 15.60
CA LEU A 159 -15.53 20.42 16.58
C LEU A 159 -15.83 21.92 16.70
N SER A 160 -16.27 22.56 15.61
CA SER A 160 -16.66 23.97 15.56
C SER A 160 -17.98 24.29 16.28
N LEU A 161 -18.81 23.28 16.59
CA LEU A 161 -20.05 23.48 17.34
C LEU A 161 -19.74 23.92 18.78
N ASP A 162 -20.65 24.69 19.38
CA ASP A 162 -20.60 24.95 20.82
C ASP A 162 -20.68 23.64 21.60
N GLU A 163 -19.94 23.52 22.72
CA GLU A 163 -19.91 22.32 23.56
C GLU A 163 -21.33 21.84 23.94
N ASP A 164 -22.20 22.76 24.36
CA ASP A 164 -23.58 22.45 24.75
C ASP A 164 -24.40 21.87 23.59
N LYS A 165 -24.18 22.35 22.35
CA LYS A 165 -24.88 21.83 21.16
C LYS A 165 -24.34 20.44 20.81
N PHE A 166 -23.05 20.24 20.92
CA PHE A 166 -22.41 18.96 20.65
C PHE A 166 -22.85 17.87 21.65
N GLN A 167 -22.94 18.20 22.94
CA GLN A 167 -23.45 17.28 23.96
C GLN A 167 -24.92 16.92 23.73
N LYS A 168 -25.74 17.86 23.25
CA LYS A 168 -27.14 17.58 22.85
C LYS A 168 -27.21 16.60 21.68
N LEU A 169 -26.32 16.71 20.70
CA LEU A 169 -26.23 15.75 19.59
C LEU A 169 -25.87 14.34 20.09
N ILE A 170 -24.85 14.22 20.94
CA ILE A 170 -24.44 12.93 21.52
C ILE A 170 -25.58 12.27 22.31
N ALA A 171 -26.38 13.08 23.02
CA ALA A 171 -27.50 12.62 23.82
C ALA A 171 -28.73 12.22 22.99
N ASP A 172 -28.83 12.64 21.73
CA ASP A 172 -30.00 12.38 20.89
C ASP A 172 -30.17 10.88 20.59
N SER A 173 -31.40 10.39 20.74
CA SER A 173 -31.75 9.00 20.49
C SER A 173 -31.47 8.53 19.05
N ALA A 174 -31.64 9.41 18.06
CA ALA A 174 -31.38 9.10 16.65
C ALA A 174 -29.90 8.80 16.37
N LEU A 175 -29.00 9.32 17.21
CA LEU A 175 -27.55 9.18 17.07
C LEU A 175 -26.95 8.09 17.98
N THR A 176 -27.79 7.32 18.67
CA THR A 176 -27.34 6.22 19.54
C THR A 176 -26.36 5.26 18.84
N PRO A 177 -26.57 4.82 17.58
CA PRO A 177 -25.63 3.93 16.90
C PRO A 177 -24.26 4.57 16.64
N TYR A 178 -24.21 5.91 16.53
CA TYR A 178 -23.02 6.68 16.19
C TYR A 178 -22.38 7.37 17.40
N ARG A 179 -22.97 7.22 18.59
CA ARG A 179 -22.54 7.89 19.82
C ARG A 179 -21.05 7.73 20.09
N PHE A 180 -20.54 6.51 20.00
CA PHE A 180 -19.13 6.24 20.28
C PHE A 180 -18.18 6.96 19.32
N TYR A 181 -18.58 7.10 18.05
CA TYR A 181 -17.81 7.88 17.08
C TYR A 181 -17.83 9.36 17.45
N LEU A 182 -19.01 9.92 17.75
CA LEU A 182 -19.13 11.33 18.14
C LEU A 182 -18.37 11.63 19.44
N GLU A 183 -18.40 10.73 20.43
CA GLU A 183 -17.59 10.86 21.65
C GLU A 183 -16.09 10.88 21.34
N LYS A 184 -15.61 10.04 20.41
CA LYS A 184 -14.21 10.08 19.96
C LYS A 184 -13.84 11.40 19.30
N VAL A 185 -14.71 11.94 18.43
CA VAL A 185 -14.51 13.26 17.83
C VAL A 185 -14.46 14.34 18.92
N GLY A 186 -15.43 14.34 19.84
CA GLY A 186 -15.47 15.30 20.95
C GLY A 186 -14.23 15.27 21.85
N ARG A 187 -13.64 14.09 22.08
CA ARG A 187 -12.39 13.96 22.83
C ARG A 187 -11.20 14.67 22.19
N MET A 188 -11.26 15.00 20.90
CA MET A 188 -10.23 15.73 20.20
C MET A 188 -10.34 17.25 20.39
N ARG A 189 -11.48 17.78 20.88
CA ARG A 189 -11.67 19.23 21.08
C ARG A 189 -10.58 19.90 21.92
N PRO A 190 -10.07 19.33 23.04
CA PRO A 190 -8.94 19.90 23.77
C PRO A 190 -7.60 19.88 23.01
N HIS A 191 -7.54 19.12 21.92
CA HIS A 191 -6.37 18.92 21.06
C HIS A 191 -6.53 19.59 19.68
N THR A 192 -7.61 20.34 19.45
CA THR A 192 -7.86 21.09 18.23
C THR A 192 -7.70 22.58 18.53
N LEU A 193 -6.76 23.22 17.83
CA LEU A 193 -6.47 24.63 18.01
C LEU A 193 -7.41 25.51 17.18
N SER A 194 -7.26 26.84 17.29
CA SER A 194 -7.97 27.74 16.38
C SER A 194 -7.48 27.54 14.93
N PRO A 195 -8.29 27.89 13.91
CA PRO A 195 -7.88 27.74 12.50
C PRO A 195 -6.51 28.37 12.19
N GLU A 196 -6.22 29.55 12.75
CA GLU A 196 -4.94 30.24 12.55
C GLU A 196 -3.76 29.49 13.18
N GLN A 197 -4.00 28.86 14.33
CA GLN A 197 -2.98 28.07 15.03
C GLN A 197 -2.73 26.72 14.34
N GLU A 198 -3.78 26.07 13.84
CA GLU A 198 -3.67 24.85 13.01
C GLU A 198 -2.92 25.13 11.71
N GLU A 199 -3.18 26.26 11.05
CA GLU A 199 -2.43 26.67 9.85
C GLU A 199 -0.95 26.87 10.16
N LEU A 200 -0.63 27.57 11.26
CA LEU A 200 0.76 27.77 11.67
C LEU A 200 1.46 26.44 11.98
N MET A 201 0.77 25.52 12.66
CA MET A 201 1.28 24.17 12.94
C MET A 201 1.53 23.39 11.65
N ALA A 202 0.57 23.40 10.71
CA ALA A 202 0.71 22.75 9.41
C ALA A 202 1.91 23.29 8.61
N LEU A 203 2.11 24.61 8.60
CA LEU A 203 3.26 25.25 7.96
C LEU A 203 4.59 24.85 8.61
N SER A 204 4.60 24.64 9.93
CA SER A 204 5.80 24.22 10.66
C SER A 204 6.25 22.77 10.37
N GLY A 205 5.32 21.92 9.89
CA GLY A 205 5.58 20.48 9.68
C GLY A 205 6.78 20.18 8.80
N LYS A 206 6.99 20.95 7.72
CA LYS A 206 8.15 20.78 6.82
C LYS A 206 9.49 21.05 7.52
N ALA A 207 9.53 22.06 8.39
CA ALA A 207 10.73 22.35 9.16
C ALA A 207 11.02 21.24 10.17
N LEU A 208 9.98 20.73 10.84
CA LEU A 208 10.08 19.65 11.82
C LEU A 208 10.51 18.30 11.21
N ASP A 209 10.12 18.01 9.97
CA ASP A 209 10.50 16.79 9.24
C ASP A 209 11.98 16.76 8.80
N THR A 210 12.64 17.91 8.76
CA THR A 210 14.01 18.04 8.21
C THR A 210 15.01 17.15 8.95
N SER A 211 14.91 17.05 10.28
CA SER A 211 15.82 16.22 11.09
C SER A 211 15.71 14.73 10.75
N TYR A 212 14.50 14.23 10.53
CA TYR A 212 14.27 12.84 10.14
C TYR A 212 14.85 12.54 8.76
N ARG A 213 14.67 13.45 7.80
CA ARG A 213 15.27 13.33 6.45
C ARG A 213 16.80 13.36 6.50
N ALA A 214 17.39 14.24 7.31
CA ALA A 214 18.83 14.30 7.49
C ALA A 214 19.39 13.01 8.11
N PHE A 215 18.73 12.48 9.15
CA PHE A 215 19.08 11.20 9.74
C PHE A 215 18.98 10.06 8.72
N GLY A 216 17.90 10.00 7.93
CA GLY A 216 17.71 8.99 6.89
C GLY A 216 18.77 9.05 5.79
N SER A 217 19.15 10.24 5.33
CA SER A 217 20.23 10.43 4.36
C SER A 217 21.55 9.92 4.92
N LEU A 218 21.89 10.36 6.13
CA LEU A 218 23.14 9.95 6.78
C LEU A 218 23.18 8.43 6.95
N ASN A 219 22.14 7.86 7.57
CA ASN A 219 22.12 6.46 7.98
C ASN A 219 22.07 5.48 6.80
N ASN A 220 21.35 5.83 5.73
CA ASN A 220 21.06 4.91 4.64
C ASN A 220 21.90 5.15 3.38
N ALA A 221 22.51 6.32 3.22
CA ALA A 221 23.29 6.65 2.03
C ALA A 221 24.76 7.00 2.34
N ASP A 222 25.01 7.80 3.38
CA ASP A 222 26.34 8.37 3.58
C ASP A 222 27.23 7.53 4.52
N LEU A 223 26.65 6.76 5.44
CA LEU A 223 27.41 5.86 6.30
C LEU A 223 28.03 4.73 5.48
N THR A 224 29.35 4.62 5.55
CA THR A 224 30.10 3.50 4.98
C THR A 224 30.50 2.55 6.11
N PHE A 225 30.10 1.29 5.98
CA PHE A 225 30.44 0.24 6.92
C PHE A 225 31.61 -0.59 6.38
N LYS A 226 32.49 -1.01 7.28
CA LYS A 226 33.53 -1.99 6.93
C LYS A 226 32.87 -3.37 6.80
N PRO A 227 33.35 -4.25 5.89
CA PRO A 227 32.87 -5.62 5.80
C PRO A 227 32.96 -6.34 7.16
N ALA A 228 31.93 -7.10 7.49
CA ALA A 228 31.93 -7.98 8.65
C ALA A 228 32.76 -9.23 8.35
N VAL A 229 33.57 -9.69 9.31
CA VAL A 229 34.38 -10.92 9.16
C VAL A 229 33.75 -12.04 9.96
N ASP A 230 33.47 -13.17 9.32
CA ASP A 230 32.93 -14.34 9.99
C ASP A 230 34.01 -15.16 10.73
N SER A 231 33.57 -16.18 11.47
CA SER A 231 34.45 -17.09 12.21
C SER A 231 35.48 -17.86 11.36
N LYS A 232 35.31 -17.90 10.03
CA LYS A 232 36.22 -18.54 9.07
C LYS A 232 37.16 -17.54 8.40
N GLY A 233 37.08 -16.26 8.76
CA GLY A 233 37.88 -15.19 8.19
C GLY A 233 37.35 -14.68 6.84
N GLN A 234 36.11 -15.02 6.45
CA GLN A 234 35.52 -14.53 5.21
C GLN A 234 34.83 -13.18 5.45
N GLU A 235 35.09 -12.21 4.56
CA GLU A 235 34.47 -10.88 4.58
C GLU A 235 33.09 -10.89 3.93
N HIS A 236 32.13 -10.25 4.60
CA HIS A 236 30.75 -10.04 4.17
C HIS A 236 30.50 -8.52 4.15
N PRO A 237 30.36 -7.90 2.97
CA PRO A 237 30.10 -6.47 2.84
C PRO A 237 28.73 -6.07 3.42
#